data_AF-A0A257P8Z7-F1
#
_entry.id   AF-A0A257P8Z7-F1
#
_cell.length_a   1.000
_cell.length_b   1.000
_cell.length_c   1.000
_cell.angle_alpha   90.00
_cell.angle_beta   90.00
_cell.angle_gamma   90.00
#
_symmetry.space_group_name_H-M   'P 1'
#
loop_
_entity.id
_entity.type
_entity.pdbx_description
1 polymer ?
#
loop_
_entity_poly.entity_id
_entity_poly.type
_entity_poly.pdbx_seq_one_letter_code
_entity_poly.pdbx_strand_id
1 'polypeptide(L)'
;MQLSMQNFSTLLTNMAASVQGAATGLLDMSVGSVLRAILESNAALALWMQWLMVQCLATTRLATSAGSDADSFGADFGFARLPAVAATGSVTFARFSPSVAAQVPVGTSVSTSGNTAAFVVVADPSNAAYQGDAAAYELAAGVASVTVAVTASVAGSAGNVQPGAISVLSSAIAGIDTVSNQAALTGGMDAETDTAFRVRFGSYLASLSRATNISIGAAIAATRQGL
;
A
#
# COMPACT_ATOMS: atom_id res chain seq x y z
N MET A 1 -27.98 1.03 -3.12
CA MET A 1 -28.65 2.00 -4.01
C MET A 1 -28.61 1.43 -5.42
N GLN A 2 -29.75 1.11 -6.00
CA GLN A 2 -29.80 0.61 -7.39
C GLN A 2 -29.83 1.82 -8.32
N LEU A 3 -28.78 2.01 -9.11
CA LEU A 3 -28.72 3.05 -10.13
C LEU A 3 -29.48 2.58 -11.36
N SER A 4 -30.47 3.37 -11.82
CA SER A 4 -31.21 3.09 -13.05
C SER A 4 -30.38 3.53 -14.26
N MET A 5 -29.44 2.68 -14.68
CA MET A 5 -28.59 2.94 -15.85
C MET A 5 -29.23 2.36 -17.11
N GLN A 6 -29.22 3.14 -18.18
CA GLN A 6 -29.65 2.70 -19.51
C GLN A 6 -28.44 2.30 -20.36
N ASN A 7 -28.62 1.28 -21.20
CA ASN A 7 -27.64 0.94 -22.24
C ASN A 7 -27.86 1.81 -23.49
N PHE A 8 -26.89 1.80 -24.41
CA PHE A 8 -26.91 2.61 -25.62
C PHE A 8 -28.17 2.39 -26.48
N SER A 9 -28.59 1.14 -26.69
CA SER A 9 -29.75 0.81 -27.52
C SER A 9 -31.06 1.34 -26.92
N THR A 10 -31.20 1.22 -25.59
CA THR A 10 -32.34 1.76 -24.85
C THR A 10 -32.37 3.29 -24.91
N LEU A 11 -31.24 3.96 -24.73
CA LEU A 11 -31.13 5.42 -24.87
C LEU A 11 -31.57 5.87 -26.27
N LEU A 12 -31.02 5.24 -27.32
CA LEU A 12 -31.34 5.58 -28.70
C LEU A 12 -32.81 5.34 -29.04
N THR A 13 -33.39 4.23 -28.56
CA THR A 13 -34.81 3.92 -28.76
C THR A 13 -35.70 4.94 -28.07
N ASN A 14 -35.38 5.33 -26.83
CA ASN A 14 -36.12 6.35 -26.10
C ASN A 14 -36.03 7.73 -26.77
N MET A 15 -34.83 8.11 -27.25
CA MET A 15 -34.63 9.36 -27.99
C MET A 15 -35.41 9.36 -29.30
N ALA A 16 -35.36 8.28 -30.08
CA ALA A 16 -36.11 8.16 -31.33
C ALA A 16 -37.63 8.21 -31.11
N ALA A 17 -38.14 7.50 -30.08
CA ALA A 17 -39.55 7.54 -29.71
C ALA A 17 -39.98 8.95 -29.28
N SER A 18 -39.16 9.65 -28.49
CA SER A 18 -39.43 11.03 -28.07
C SER A 18 -39.48 12.00 -29.25
N VAL A 19 -38.56 11.87 -30.21
CA VAL A 19 -38.50 12.74 -31.40
C VAL A 19 -39.67 12.45 -32.34
N GLN A 20 -40.02 11.18 -32.56
CA GLN A 20 -41.18 10.80 -33.37
C GLN A 20 -42.50 11.26 -32.75
N GLY A 21 -42.66 11.17 -31.43
CA GLY A 21 -43.87 11.63 -30.73
C GLY A 21 -44.06 13.16 -30.75
N ALA A 22 -42.98 13.93 -30.88
CA ALA A 22 -43.03 15.39 -30.97
C ALA A 22 -43.21 15.90 -32.41
N ALA A 23 -42.96 15.05 -33.41
CA ALA A 23 -43.06 15.41 -34.82
C ALA A 23 -44.48 15.25 -35.34
N THR A 24 -44.93 16.20 -36.17
CA THR A 24 -46.22 16.14 -36.87
C THR A 24 -46.18 15.28 -38.14
N GLY A 25 -44.99 14.86 -38.57
CA GLY A 25 -44.74 14.07 -39.77
C GLY A 25 -43.81 12.89 -39.51
N LEU A 26 -43.81 11.93 -40.43
CA LEU A 26 -42.98 10.73 -40.31
C LEU A 26 -41.50 11.09 -40.50
N LEU A 27 -40.68 10.75 -39.51
CA LEU A 27 -39.23 10.96 -39.53
C LEU A 27 -38.50 9.64 -39.82
N ASP A 28 -37.48 9.70 -40.68
CA ASP A 28 -36.64 8.55 -40.99
C ASP A 28 -35.60 8.29 -39.89
N MET A 29 -35.79 7.21 -39.14
CA MET A 29 -34.90 6.73 -38.06
C MET A 29 -34.20 5.42 -38.43
N SER A 30 -34.13 5.09 -39.73
CA SER A 30 -33.41 3.92 -40.22
C SER A 30 -31.90 4.04 -40.02
N VAL A 31 -31.21 2.89 -39.98
CA VAL A 31 -29.75 2.86 -39.85
C VAL A 31 -29.12 3.53 -41.07
N GLY A 32 -28.28 4.54 -40.82
CA GLY A 32 -27.64 5.34 -41.87
C GLY A 32 -28.31 6.69 -42.15
N SER A 33 -29.46 7.00 -41.54
CA SER A 33 -30.07 8.33 -41.67
C SER A 33 -29.28 9.39 -40.88
N VAL A 34 -29.23 10.62 -41.39
CA VAL A 34 -28.52 11.75 -40.74
C VAL A 34 -29.11 12.03 -39.36
N LEU A 35 -30.44 11.97 -39.25
CA LEU A 35 -31.14 12.23 -37.99
C LEU A 35 -30.81 11.15 -36.95
N ARG A 36 -30.75 9.88 -37.35
CA ARG A 36 -30.33 8.79 -36.47
C ARG A 36 -28.87 8.95 -36.05
N ALA A 37 -27.96 9.33 -36.95
CA ALA A 37 -26.56 9.56 -36.62
C ALA A 37 -26.38 10.67 -35.54
N ILE A 38 -27.18 11.73 -35.60
CA ILE A 38 -27.20 12.77 -34.56
C ILE A 38 -27.68 12.20 -33.22
N LEU A 39 -28.73 11.37 -33.21
CA LEU A 39 -29.22 10.73 -31.98
C LEU A 39 -28.20 9.74 -31.40
N GLU A 40 -27.51 8.98 -32.25
CA GLU A 40 -26.42 8.08 -31.84
C GLU A 40 -25.26 8.83 -31.18
N SER A 41 -24.87 9.98 -31.74
CA SER A 41 -23.86 10.86 -31.12
C SER A 41 -24.30 11.38 -29.75
N ASN A 42 -25.57 11.79 -29.60
CA ASN A 42 -26.11 12.25 -28.32
C ASN A 42 -26.24 11.11 -27.30
N ALA A 43 -26.65 9.91 -27.73
CA ALA A 43 -26.72 8.72 -26.89
C ALA A 43 -25.33 8.30 -26.37
N ALA A 44 -24.29 8.43 -27.19
CA ALA A 44 -22.91 8.18 -26.76
C ALA A 44 -22.46 9.17 -25.67
N LEU A 45 -22.76 10.46 -25.82
CA LEU A 45 -22.48 11.47 -24.79
C LEU A 45 -23.28 11.20 -23.50
N ALA A 46 -24.55 10.84 -23.61
CA ALA A 46 -25.37 10.49 -22.46
C ALA A 46 -24.83 9.28 -21.69
N LEU A 47 -24.36 8.25 -22.40
CA LEU A 47 -23.74 7.07 -21.79
C LEU A 47 -22.43 7.44 -21.08
N TRP A 48 -21.61 8.30 -21.69
CA TRP A 48 -20.38 8.80 -21.07
C TRP A 48 -20.67 9.60 -19.79
N MET A 49 -21.68 10.47 -19.82
CA MET A 49 -22.13 11.21 -18.63
C MET A 49 -22.64 10.27 -17.52
N GLN A 50 -23.39 9.21 -17.87
CA GLN A 50 -23.78 8.18 -16.91
C GLN A 50 -22.56 7.53 -16.24
N TRP A 51 -21.52 7.22 -17.01
CA TRP A 51 -20.29 6.66 -16.47
C TRP A 51 -19.56 7.63 -15.53
N LEU A 52 -19.44 8.90 -15.89
CA LEU A 52 -18.86 9.93 -15.02
C LEU A 52 -19.63 10.07 -13.70
N MET A 53 -20.96 10.02 -13.73
CA MET A 53 -21.78 10.03 -12.53
C MET A 53 -21.51 8.81 -11.64
N VAL A 54 -21.37 7.62 -12.21
CA VAL A 54 -21.00 6.41 -11.46
C VAL A 54 -19.64 6.56 -10.81
N GLN A 55 -18.65 7.09 -11.52
CA GLN A 55 -17.31 7.34 -10.96
C GLN A 55 -17.35 8.33 -9.80
N CYS A 56 -18.07 9.43 -9.94
CA CYS A 56 -18.25 10.41 -8.86
C CYS A 56 -18.92 9.78 -7.63
N LEU A 57 -19.98 9.00 -7.82
CA LEU A 57 -20.66 8.33 -6.70
C LEU A 57 -19.80 7.26 -6.03
N ALA A 58 -18.96 6.57 -6.79
CA ALA A 58 -18.04 5.56 -6.26
C ALA A 58 -16.94 6.20 -5.38
N THR A 59 -16.41 7.36 -5.77
CA THR A 59 -15.26 8.02 -5.12
C THR A 59 -15.67 8.89 -3.92
N THR A 60 -16.81 9.57 -3.98
CA THR A 60 -17.26 10.52 -2.94
C THR A 60 -17.74 9.90 -1.62
N ARG A 61 -18.09 8.62 -1.60
CA ARG A 61 -18.66 7.97 -0.41
C ARG A 61 -17.69 6.96 0.18
N LEU A 62 -17.42 7.06 1.48
CA LEU A 62 -16.54 6.13 2.19
C LEU A 62 -16.96 4.65 2.04
N ALA A 63 -18.26 4.37 1.90
CA ALA A 63 -18.76 3.01 1.73
C ALA A 63 -18.35 2.36 0.39
N THR A 64 -18.03 3.16 -0.62
CA THR A 64 -17.71 2.69 -1.98
C THR A 64 -16.32 3.10 -2.46
N SER A 65 -15.73 4.14 -1.88
CA SER A 65 -14.40 4.63 -2.25
C SER A 65 -13.31 3.63 -1.84
N ALA A 66 -12.13 3.75 -2.46
CA ALA A 66 -11.02 2.84 -2.22
C ALA A 66 -9.70 3.60 -2.30
N GLY A 67 -8.66 3.07 -1.66
CA GLY A 67 -7.33 3.68 -1.65
C GLY A 67 -7.35 5.15 -1.22
N SER A 68 -6.72 6.02 -2.02
CA SER A 68 -6.55 7.45 -1.71
C SER A 68 -7.86 8.21 -1.51
N ASP A 69 -8.94 7.82 -2.20
CA ASP A 69 -10.24 8.50 -2.07
C ASP A 69 -10.91 8.17 -0.72
N ALA A 70 -10.68 6.97 -0.19
CA ALA A 70 -11.11 6.61 1.16
C ALA A 70 -10.26 7.35 2.22
N ASP A 71 -8.97 7.49 1.96
CA ASP A 71 -8.05 8.21 2.85
C ASP A 71 -8.35 9.70 2.91
N SER A 72 -8.67 10.33 1.77
CA SER A 72 -9.08 11.74 1.74
C SER A 72 -10.37 11.97 2.51
N PHE A 73 -11.35 11.07 2.38
CA PHE A 73 -12.59 11.14 3.16
C PHE A 73 -12.30 11.05 4.66
N GLY A 74 -11.45 10.12 5.10
CA GLY A 74 -11.07 10.03 6.52
C GLY A 74 -10.30 11.25 7.01
N ALA A 75 -9.44 11.81 6.16
CA ALA A 75 -8.63 12.99 6.46
C ALA A 75 -9.49 14.23 6.75
N ASP A 76 -10.68 14.36 6.12
CA ASP A 76 -11.63 15.44 6.43
C ASP A 76 -12.07 15.43 7.91
N PHE A 77 -11.98 14.28 8.58
CA PHE A 77 -12.30 14.10 10.01
C PHE A 77 -11.04 13.96 10.88
N GLY A 78 -9.85 14.20 10.34
CA GLY A 78 -8.57 14.01 11.04
C GLY A 78 -8.22 12.54 11.30
N PHE A 79 -8.81 11.60 10.54
CA PHE A 79 -8.59 10.17 10.68
C PHE A 79 -7.69 9.65 9.56
N ALA A 80 -6.49 9.17 9.93
CA ALA A 80 -5.50 8.66 8.99
C ALA A 80 -5.38 7.13 9.05
N ARG A 81 -5.05 6.52 7.91
CA ARG A 81 -4.80 5.07 7.78
C ARG A 81 -3.55 4.66 8.54
N LEU A 82 -3.56 3.46 9.12
CA LEU A 82 -2.35 2.90 9.72
C LEU A 82 -1.36 2.53 8.60
N PRO A 83 -0.12 3.07 8.63
CA PRO A 83 0.87 2.80 7.59
C PRO A 83 1.39 1.36 7.70
N ALA A 84 1.96 0.87 6.61
CA ALA A 84 2.76 -0.35 6.65
C ALA A 84 3.97 -0.16 7.56
N VAL A 85 4.35 -1.22 8.28
CA VAL A 85 5.53 -1.26 9.15
C VAL A 85 6.57 -2.19 8.52
N ALA A 86 7.82 -1.74 8.48
CA ALA A 86 8.92 -2.55 7.98
C ALA A 86 9.36 -3.58 9.03
N ALA A 87 9.64 -4.80 8.57
CA ALA A 87 10.23 -5.82 9.43
C ALA A 87 11.65 -5.39 9.84
N THR A 88 11.98 -5.62 11.10
CA THR A 88 13.31 -5.33 11.65
C THR A 88 13.91 -6.60 12.24
N GLY A 89 15.24 -6.60 12.35
CA GLY A 89 15.97 -7.67 13.02
C GLY A 89 17.46 -7.51 12.78
N SER A 90 18.19 -8.61 12.85
CA SER A 90 19.64 -8.60 12.72
C SER A 90 20.14 -9.65 11.73
N VAL A 91 21.26 -9.32 11.11
CA VAL A 91 21.93 -10.14 10.10
C VAL A 91 23.39 -10.23 10.45
N THR A 92 23.95 -11.42 10.31
CA THR A 92 25.36 -11.73 10.53
C THR A 92 26.10 -11.76 9.20
N PHE A 93 27.07 -10.86 9.06
CA PHE A 93 28.05 -10.88 7.97
C PHE A 93 29.26 -11.69 8.43
N ALA A 94 29.76 -12.57 7.56
CA ALA A 94 30.90 -13.42 7.89
C ALA A 94 31.87 -13.53 6.71
N ARG A 95 33.12 -13.83 7.05
CA ARG A 95 34.22 -14.02 6.10
C ARG A 95 35.02 -15.26 6.44
N PHE A 96 35.55 -15.92 5.42
CA PHE A 96 36.33 -17.15 5.57
C PHE A 96 37.79 -16.88 5.98
N SER A 97 38.33 -15.71 5.61
CA SER A 97 39.73 -15.32 5.89
C SER A 97 39.82 -13.96 6.57
N PRO A 98 39.88 -13.89 7.90
CA PRO A 98 39.89 -12.62 8.64
C PRO A 98 41.28 -11.96 8.71
N SER A 99 41.99 -11.82 7.58
CA SER A 99 43.38 -11.32 7.55
C SER A 99 43.53 -9.80 7.55
N VAL A 100 42.57 -9.06 6.98
CA VAL A 100 42.59 -7.59 6.86
C VAL A 100 41.34 -7.01 7.53
N ALA A 101 41.36 -5.77 8.01
CA ALA A 101 40.13 -5.12 8.50
C ALA A 101 39.11 -4.94 7.35
N ALA A 102 37.83 -5.15 7.65
CA ALA A 102 36.73 -4.94 6.71
C ALA A 102 35.67 -4.02 7.34
N GLN A 103 34.91 -3.32 6.51
CA GLN A 103 33.84 -2.44 6.98
C GLN A 103 32.55 -2.75 6.23
N VAL A 104 31.44 -2.77 6.96
CA VAL A 104 30.09 -2.91 6.43
C VAL A 104 29.40 -1.55 6.56
N PRO A 105 29.27 -0.77 5.48
CA PRO A 105 28.62 0.54 5.54
C PRO A 105 27.13 0.42 5.90
N VAL A 106 26.61 1.39 6.65
CA VAL A 106 25.16 1.62 6.76
C VAL A 106 24.61 1.93 5.36
N GLY A 107 23.43 1.40 5.04
CA GLY A 107 22.87 1.49 3.68
C GLY A 107 23.22 0.28 2.79
N THR A 108 24.10 -0.62 3.24
CA THR A 108 24.36 -1.88 2.54
C THR A 108 23.07 -2.67 2.38
N SER A 109 22.80 -3.15 1.16
CA SER A 109 21.61 -3.93 0.84
C SER A 109 21.90 -5.44 0.80
N VAL A 110 21.01 -6.22 1.42
CA VAL A 110 21.05 -7.69 1.47
C VAL A 110 19.68 -8.25 1.13
N SER A 111 19.60 -9.43 0.54
CA SER A 111 18.33 -10.00 0.10
C SER A 111 18.23 -11.51 0.36
N THR A 112 17.02 -12.02 0.20
CA THR A 112 16.75 -13.46 0.21
C THR A 112 17.22 -14.13 -1.09
N SER A 113 17.41 -15.44 -1.07
CA SER A 113 17.89 -16.21 -2.24
C SER A 113 17.04 -16.08 -3.51
N GLY A 114 15.76 -15.70 -3.38
CA GLY A 114 14.86 -15.42 -4.50
C GLY A 114 14.67 -13.94 -4.80
N ASN A 115 15.44 -13.05 -4.17
CA ASN A 115 15.30 -11.59 -4.21
C ASN A 115 13.86 -11.11 -3.92
N THR A 116 13.12 -11.86 -3.10
CA THR A 116 11.71 -11.61 -2.79
C THR A 116 11.56 -10.50 -1.76
N ALA A 117 12.52 -10.38 -0.86
CA ALA A 117 12.62 -9.31 0.12
C ALA A 117 14.05 -8.79 0.19
N ALA A 118 14.19 -7.47 0.25
CA ALA A 118 15.46 -6.79 0.40
C ALA A 118 15.48 -6.00 1.71
N PHE A 119 16.63 -5.98 2.36
CA PHE A 119 16.88 -5.38 3.66
C PHE A 119 18.09 -4.47 3.56
N VAL A 120 18.09 -3.43 4.39
CA VAL A 120 19.16 -2.43 4.43
C VAL A 120 19.74 -2.41 5.84
N VAL A 121 21.07 -2.37 5.91
CA VAL A 121 21.79 -2.21 7.18
C VAL A 121 21.51 -0.82 7.74
N VAL A 122 21.06 -0.77 8.99
CA VAL A 122 20.74 0.47 9.71
C VAL A 122 21.81 0.75 10.75
N ALA A 123 22.02 2.02 11.10
CA ALA A 123 22.90 2.42 12.18
C ALA A 123 22.36 1.93 13.54
N ASP A 124 23.21 1.28 14.33
CA ASP A 124 22.93 0.87 15.70
C ASP A 124 24.05 1.37 16.61
N PRO A 125 23.88 2.55 17.24
CA PRO A 125 24.86 3.12 18.15
C PRO A 125 25.15 2.27 19.40
N SER A 126 24.30 1.28 19.71
CA SER A 126 24.51 0.37 20.85
C SER A 126 25.47 -0.77 20.53
N ASN A 127 25.73 -1.01 19.24
CA ASN A 127 26.62 -2.07 18.79
C ASN A 127 28.08 -1.60 18.87
N ALA A 128 28.92 -2.34 19.60
CA ALA A 128 30.33 -1.98 19.79
C ALA A 128 31.15 -1.94 18.49
N ALA A 129 30.71 -2.60 17.43
CA ALA A 129 31.35 -2.55 16.12
C ALA A 129 30.97 -1.31 15.30
N TYR A 130 29.97 -0.53 15.72
CA TYR A 130 29.49 0.63 14.97
C TYR A 130 30.43 1.84 15.15
N GLN A 131 30.93 2.35 14.03
CA GLN A 131 31.74 3.57 13.97
C GLN A 131 30.88 4.72 13.44
N GLY A 132 30.48 5.63 14.33
CA GLY A 132 29.58 6.74 14.00
C GLY A 132 30.13 7.68 12.92
N ASP A 133 31.41 8.03 12.99
CA ASP A 133 32.05 8.96 12.04
C ASP A 133 32.15 8.40 10.61
N ALA A 134 32.29 7.08 10.50
CA ALA A 134 32.38 6.38 9.21
C ALA A 134 31.02 5.86 8.71
N ALA A 135 29.97 5.98 9.52
CA ALA A 135 28.65 5.37 9.29
C ALA A 135 28.74 3.89 8.85
N ALA A 136 29.60 3.12 9.50
CA ALA A 136 29.91 1.73 9.13
C ALA A 136 30.17 0.85 10.35
N TYR A 137 30.00 -0.45 10.19
CA TYR A 137 30.39 -1.45 11.18
C TYR A 137 31.77 -1.99 10.85
N GLU A 138 32.69 -1.94 11.80
CA GLU A 138 34.07 -2.37 11.64
C GLU A 138 34.25 -3.84 12.06
N LEU A 139 34.86 -4.64 11.18
CA LEU A 139 35.44 -5.93 11.51
C LEU A 139 36.96 -5.77 11.52
N ALA A 140 37.54 -5.65 12.72
CA ALA A 140 38.99 -5.66 12.90
C ALA A 140 39.61 -6.94 12.34
N ALA A 141 40.91 -6.90 12.00
CA ALA A 141 41.64 -8.11 11.60
C ALA A 141 41.56 -9.19 12.70
N GLY A 142 41.35 -10.44 12.31
CA GLY A 142 41.13 -11.57 13.22
C GLY A 142 39.66 -11.83 13.59
N VAL A 143 38.73 -10.89 13.37
CA VAL A 143 37.30 -11.09 13.65
C VAL A 143 36.61 -11.78 12.46
N ALA A 144 35.96 -12.93 12.67
CA ALA A 144 35.39 -13.73 11.59
C ALA A 144 33.97 -13.30 11.16
N SER A 145 33.20 -12.67 12.06
CA SER A 145 31.83 -12.25 11.78
C SER A 145 31.41 -11.05 12.62
N VAL A 146 30.40 -10.33 12.14
CA VAL A 146 29.69 -9.26 12.87
C VAL A 146 28.20 -9.43 12.69
N THR A 147 27.42 -9.15 13.73
CA THR A 147 25.96 -9.07 13.64
C THR A 147 25.55 -7.61 13.68
N VAL A 148 24.75 -7.18 12.70
CA VAL A 148 24.30 -5.80 12.55
C VAL A 148 22.78 -5.74 12.41
N ALA A 149 22.19 -4.61 12.81
CA ALA A 149 20.77 -4.39 12.66
C ALA A 149 20.41 -4.08 11.19
N VAL A 150 19.29 -4.64 10.74
CA VAL A 150 18.74 -4.40 9.41
C VAL A 150 17.25 -4.09 9.49
N THR A 151 16.76 -3.36 8.49
CA THR A 151 15.33 -3.08 8.29
C THR A 151 14.94 -3.42 6.86
N ALA A 152 13.74 -3.96 6.67
CA ALA A 152 13.21 -4.23 5.34
C ALA A 152 13.12 -2.93 4.53
N SER A 153 13.59 -2.98 3.28
CA SER A 153 13.56 -1.84 2.35
C SER A 153 12.12 -1.43 1.99
N VAL A 154 11.21 -2.40 1.95
CA VAL A 154 9.78 -2.20 1.71
C VAL A 154 9.02 -2.57 2.99
N ALA A 155 8.20 -1.65 3.48
CA ALA A 155 7.33 -1.91 4.62
C ALA A 155 6.19 -2.88 4.24
N GLY A 156 5.85 -3.81 5.12
CA GLY A 156 4.85 -4.83 4.86
C GLY A 156 5.18 -6.19 5.49
N SER A 157 4.19 -7.08 5.49
CA SER A 157 4.32 -8.44 6.00
C SER A 157 5.24 -9.31 5.15
N ALA A 158 5.43 -8.95 3.87
CA ALA A 158 6.37 -9.60 2.95
C ALA A 158 7.84 -9.50 3.40
N GLY A 159 8.16 -8.53 4.27
CA GLY A 159 9.49 -8.40 4.89
C GLY A 159 9.76 -9.41 6.01
N ASN A 160 8.75 -10.16 6.48
CA ASN A 160 8.94 -11.15 7.52
C ASN A 160 9.57 -12.42 6.94
N VAL A 161 10.75 -12.76 7.41
CA VAL A 161 11.53 -13.88 6.88
C VAL A 161 12.00 -14.81 8.00
N GLN A 162 12.04 -16.11 7.68
CA GLN A 162 12.50 -17.15 8.60
C GLN A 162 14.03 -17.09 8.81
N PRO A 163 14.57 -17.69 9.88
CA PRO A 163 16.01 -17.87 10.06
C PRO A 163 16.66 -18.49 8.81
N GLY A 164 17.82 -17.97 8.41
CA GLY A 164 18.59 -18.44 7.25
C GLY A 164 18.03 -18.05 5.88
N ALA A 165 16.92 -17.31 5.80
CA ALA A 165 16.34 -16.91 4.52
C ALA A 165 17.14 -15.81 3.81
N ILE A 166 17.77 -14.89 4.55
CA ILE A 166 18.67 -13.87 4.01
C ILE A 166 20.01 -14.55 3.74
N SER A 167 20.45 -14.52 2.49
CA SER A 167 21.66 -15.24 2.05
C SER A 167 22.42 -14.54 0.92
N VAL A 168 21.87 -13.46 0.37
CA VAL A 168 22.43 -12.79 -0.81
C VAL A 168 22.90 -11.39 -0.42
N LEU A 169 24.15 -11.08 -0.79
CA LEU A 169 24.69 -9.72 -0.78
C LEU A 169 24.29 -9.02 -2.07
N SER A 170 23.39 -8.06 -2.00
CA SER A 170 22.97 -7.28 -3.19
C SER A 170 24.06 -6.30 -3.64
N SER A 171 24.99 -5.96 -2.75
CA SER A 171 26.19 -5.19 -3.06
C SER A 171 27.40 -5.90 -2.46
N ALA A 172 28.43 -6.13 -3.27
CA ALA A 172 29.66 -6.75 -2.79
C ALA A 172 30.39 -5.82 -1.81
N ILE A 173 30.88 -6.39 -0.72
CA ILE A 173 31.63 -5.68 0.31
C ILE A 173 33.01 -6.33 0.39
N ALA A 174 34.07 -5.53 0.28
CA ALA A 174 35.42 -6.04 0.34
C ALA A 174 35.69 -6.71 1.71
N GLY A 175 36.14 -7.96 1.68
CA GLY A 175 36.47 -8.72 2.89
C GLY A 175 35.28 -9.35 3.61
N ILE A 176 34.10 -9.43 2.98
CA ILE A 176 32.92 -10.15 3.46
C ILE A 176 32.49 -11.17 2.41
N ASP A 177 32.31 -12.43 2.82
CA ASP A 177 32.03 -13.52 1.89
C ASP A 177 30.57 -13.99 1.94
N THR A 178 29.95 -13.91 3.12
CA THR A 178 28.60 -14.45 3.34
C THR A 178 27.78 -13.56 4.25
N VAL A 179 26.46 -13.69 4.11
CA VAL A 179 25.46 -13.00 4.92
C VAL A 179 24.38 -13.99 5.32
N SER A 180 23.97 -13.99 6.59
CA SER A 180 22.89 -14.85 7.07
C SER A 180 22.12 -14.22 8.23
N ASN A 181 20.82 -14.47 8.34
CA ASN A 181 20.06 -14.12 9.53
C ASN A 181 19.92 -15.33 10.46
N GLN A 182 20.39 -15.23 11.70
CA GLN A 182 20.28 -16.32 12.68
C GLN A 182 18.87 -16.41 13.30
N ALA A 183 18.19 -15.28 13.41
CA ALA A 183 16.81 -15.18 13.90
C ALA A 183 15.86 -14.76 12.78
N ALA A 184 14.56 -15.00 12.98
CA ALA A 184 13.53 -14.50 12.08
C ALA A 184 13.49 -12.96 12.14
N LEU A 185 13.28 -12.32 11.00
CA LEU A 185 12.90 -10.90 10.98
C LEU A 185 11.39 -10.84 11.04
N THR A 186 10.86 -10.07 11.99
CA THR A 186 9.43 -9.99 12.28
C THR A 186 9.02 -8.52 12.48
N GLY A 187 7.73 -8.29 12.76
CA GLY A 187 7.20 -6.93 12.97
C GLY A 187 6.80 -6.21 11.68
N GLY A 188 7.06 -6.81 10.51
CA GLY A 188 6.52 -6.34 9.24
C GLY A 188 5.00 -6.49 9.22
N MET A 189 4.29 -5.39 8.96
CA MET A 189 2.84 -5.35 8.90
C MET A 189 2.42 -4.57 7.66
N ASP A 190 1.45 -5.11 6.92
CA ASP A 190 0.90 -4.39 5.77
C ASP A 190 0.12 -3.15 6.19
N ALA A 191 0.01 -2.19 5.28
CA ALA A 191 -0.88 -1.06 5.49
C ALA A 191 -2.30 -1.56 5.74
N GLU A 192 -3.03 -0.84 6.59
CA GLU A 192 -4.42 -1.17 6.89
C GLU A 192 -5.25 -1.27 5.59
N THR A 193 -6.08 -2.29 5.47
CA THR A 193 -6.92 -2.49 4.28
C THR A 193 -8.12 -1.54 4.27
N ASP A 194 -8.71 -1.25 3.10
CA ASP A 194 -9.88 -0.35 3.02
C ASP A 194 -11.07 -0.85 3.85
N THR A 195 -11.26 -2.16 3.94
CA THR A 195 -12.31 -2.77 4.75
C THR A 195 -12.07 -2.52 6.24
N ALA A 196 -10.83 -2.72 6.71
CA ALA A 196 -10.46 -2.45 8.10
C ALA A 196 -10.54 -0.95 8.43
N PHE A 197 -10.06 -0.10 7.52
CA PHE A 197 -10.12 1.35 7.64
C PHE A 197 -11.56 1.85 7.83
N ARG A 198 -12.51 1.36 7.02
CA ARG A 198 -13.95 1.69 7.14
C ARG A 198 -14.52 1.29 8.49
N VAL A 199 -14.21 0.09 8.97
CA VAL A 199 -14.66 -0.40 10.27
C VAL A 199 -14.08 0.48 11.39
N ARG A 200 -12.78 0.75 11.36
CA ARG A 200 -12.10 1.58 12.36
C ARG A 200 -12.60 3.02 12.34
N PHE A 201 -12.91 3.57 11.17
CA PHE A 201 -13.52 4.89 11.04
C PHE A 201 -14.91 4.95 11.70
N GLY A 202 -15.73 3.91 11.51
CA GLY A 202 -17.02 3.79 12.21
C GLY A 202 -16.86 3.75 13.73
N SER A 203 -15.89 2.98 14.24
CA SER A 203 -15.55 2.96 15.67
C SER A 203 -15.02 4.30 16.17
N TYR A 204 -14.20 4.99 15.37
CA TYR A 204 -13.70 6.34 15.66
C TYR A 204 -14.86 7.32 15.86
N LEU A 205 -15.79 7.39 14.90
CA LEU A 205 -16.97 8.26 15.04
C LEU A 205 -17.82 7.92 16.27
N ALA A 206 -18.03 6.63 16.55
CA ALA A 206 -18.75 6.19 17.74
C ALA A 206 -18.01 6.56 19.04
N SER A 207 -16.68 6.59 19.03
CA SER A 207 -15.85 6.94 20.18
C SER A 207 -15.87 8.42 20.55
N LEU A 208 -16.21 9.31 19.60
CA LEU A 208 -16.34 10.75 19.86
C LEU A 208 -17.46 11.06 20.88
N SER A 209 -18.45 10.18 21.00
CA SER A 209 -19.47 10.26 22.05
C SER A 209 -18.92 9.74 23.38
N ARG A 210 -18.53 10.67 24.26
CA ARG A 210 -17.94 10.38 25.58
C ARG A 210 -18.84 9.44 26.40
N ALA A 211 -18.24 8.47 27.07
CA ALA A 211 -18.86 7.57 28.06
C ALA A 211 -19.90 6.55 27.52
N THR A 212 -19.89 6.24 26.22
CA THR A 212 -20.58 5.05 25.70
C THR A 212 -19.71 3.80 25.86
N ASN A 213 -20.32 2.62 25.99
CA ASN A 213 -19.56 1.36 26.07
C ASN A 213 -18.62 1.16 24.87
N ILE A 214 -19.04 1.64 23.68
CA ILE A 214 -18.24 1.63 22.45
C ILE A 214 -17.05 2.59 22.57
N SER A 215 -17.22 3.80 23.11
CA SER A 215 -16.11 4.74 23.32
C SER A 215 -15.04 4.20 24.27
N ILE A 216 -15.46 3.48 25.31
CA ILE A 216 -14.55 2.83 26.27
C ILE A 216 -13.79 1.70 25.58
N GLY A 217 -14.49 0.83 24.82
CA GLY A 217 -13.86 -0.24 24.06
C GLY A 217 -12.86 0.26 23.01
N ALA A 218 -13.20 1.34 22.30
CA ALA A 218 -12.31 1.96 21.33
C ALA A 218 -11.06 2.57 22.00
N ALA A 219 -11.21 3.21 23.17
CA ALA A 219 -10.08 3.75 23.93
C ALA A 219 -9.13 2.64 24.41
N ILE A 220 -9.68 1.50 24.90
CA ILE A 220 -8.88 0.33 25.27
C ILE A 220 -8.11 -0.20 24.06
N ALA A 221 -8.78 -0.39 22.92
CA ALA A 221 -8.14 -0.90 21.71
C ALA A 221 -7.09 0.06 21.12
N ALA A 222 -7.27 1.38 21.29
CA ALA A 222 -6.30 2.39 20.88
C ALA A 222 -5.06 2.44 21.80
N THR A 223 -5.20 1.98 23.05
CA THR A 223 -4.07 1.89 23.97
C THR A 223 -3.25 0.67 23.59
N ARG A 224 -2.12 0.88 22.89
CA ARG A 224 -1.19 -0.21 22.56
C ARG A 224 -0.85 -1.01 23.82
N GLN A 225 -1.10 -2.32 23.79
CA GLN A 225 -0.58 -3.25 24.79
C GLN A 225 0.95 -3.28 24.63
N GLY A 226 1.67 -2.50 25.43
CA GLY A 226 3.13 -2.50 25.48
C GLY A 226 3.75 -1.10 25.53
N LEU A 227 3.68 -0.47 26.70
CA LEU A 227 4.90 -0.01 27.37
C LEU A 227 5.42 -1.19 28.21
#